data_AF-F0F4H3-F1
#
_entry.id   AF-F0F4H3-F1
#
_cell.length_a   1.000
_cell.length_b   1.000
_cell.length_c   1.000
_cell.angle_alpha   90.00
_cell.angle_beta   90.00
_cell.angle_gamma   90.00
#
_symmetry.space_group_name_H-M   'P 1'
#
loop_
_entity.id
_entity.type
_entity.pdbx_description
1 polymer ?
#
loop_
_entity_poly.entity_id
_entity_poly.type
_entity_poly.pdbx_seq_one_letter_code
_entity_poly.pdbx_strand_id
1 'polypeptide(L)'
;MENQYKKTFPDLMAGKKIIYVHGFMSAGSTHTAQILRDYMPQATVIAPDLPIHPEEAMELLRNLVGTEKPDLIIGTSMGGMYTEMLYGIDRICVNPAFQMGATLTESNMMGKQVYQNERQDGVQEVIVTKALVKEYRDMTEQCFSQVNEEERQHVFGLFGDADSVVHTFDLFREHYPQAIRFHGEHRLIEKAIFHYLMPVVRWIDDRQEGCERRTVFIDQNTLADGYGKPKSSLHKAYEFLLDNYNVFFVCPAPTNSPEAIARQQEWIEETFSTPAWNHVVFTNQPQLLYGDYLISSTGNDDFLGTTLHFGSDEFKTWEEIITFFERLGGQ
;
A
#
# COMPACT_ATOMS: atom_id res chain seq x y z
N MET A 1 -23.96 -13.61 17.35
CA MET A 1 -23.04 -12.72 18.09
C MET A 1 -22.57 -11.68 17.09
N GLU A 2 -23.34 -10.60 16.98
CA GLU A 2 -23.11 -9.47 16.07
C GLU A 2 -22.25 -8.41 16.76
N ASN A 3 -21.51 -7.68 15.92
CA ASN A 3 -20.53 -6.62 16.20
C ASN A 3 -19.17 -7.08 16.75
N GLN A 4 -18.39 -7.76 15.89
CA GLN A 4 -16.96 -7.45 15.83
C GLN A 4 -16.87 -5.99 15.37
N TYR A 5 -16.37 -5.09 16.21
CA TYR A 5 -16.04 -3.73 15.79
C TYR A 5 -15.12 -3.82 14.58
N LYS A 6 -15.64 -3.50 13.38
CA LYS A 6 -14.83 -3.42 12.17
C LYS A 6 -13.91 -2.21 12.37
N LYS A 7 -12.59 -2.42 12.29
CA LYS A 7 -11.61 -1.34 12.46
C LYS A 7 -11.83 -0.31 11.34
N THR A 8 -11.90 0.96 11.71
CA THR A 8 -12.08 2.11 10.80
C THR A 8 -11.01 3.15 11.10
N PHE A 9 -10.74 4.02 10.13
CA PHE A 9 -9.79 5.13 10.22
C PHE A 9 -10.53 6.44 9.89
N PRO A 10 -11.30 7.00 10.83
CA PRO A 10 -12.17 8.15 10.55
C PRO A 10 -11.42 9.40 10.10
N ASP A 11 -10.21 9.60 10.64
CA ASP A 11 -9.40 10.78 10.36
C ASP A 11 -8.59 10.66 9.07
N LEU A 12 -8.40 9.43 8.57
CA LEU A 12 -7.61 9.17 7.37
C LEU A 12 -8.38 9.62 6.13
N MET A 13 -7.78 10.50 5.34
CA MET A 13 -8.39 11.13 4.15
C MET A 13 -9.71 11.85 4.48
N ALA A 14 -9.87 12.35 5.72
CA ALA A 14 -11.10 12.99 6.15
C ALA A 14 -11.42 14.24 5.33
N GLY A 15 -12.63 14.30 4.77
CA GLY A 15 -13.06 15.39 3.89
C GLY A 15 -12.49 15.35 2.47
N LYS A 16 -11.61 14.39 2.16
CA LYS A 16 -10.97 14.22 0.84
C LYS A 16 -11.78 13.32 -0.08
N LYS A 17 -11.47 13.38 -1.37
CA LYS A 17 -12.08 12.55 -2.41
C LYS A 17 -11.09 11.53 -2.96
N ILE A 18 -11.55 10.29 -3.06
CA ILE A 18 -10.78 9.18 -3.60
C ILE A 18 -11.53 8.62 -4.81
N ILE A 19 -10.87 8.54 -5.96
CA ILE A 19 -11.40 7.77 -7.09
C ILE A 19 -10.81 6.36 -7.03
N TYR A 20 -11.68 5.35 -7.00
CA TYR A 20 -11.27 3.96 -7.14
C TYR A 20 -11.57 3.45 -8.56
N VAL A 21 -10.53 2.97 -9.24
CA VAL A 21 -10.58 2.47 -10.62
C VAL A 21 -10.48 0.94 -10.60
N HIS A 22 -11.59 0.28 -10.90
CA HIS A 22 -11.70 -1.18 -10.83
C HIS A 22 -11.00 -1.89 -12.00
N GLY A 23 -10.74 -3.19 -11.83
CA GLY A 23 -10.14 -4.04 -12.86
C GLY A 23 -11.09 -4.45 -13.99
N PHE A 24 -10.55 -5.17 -14.98
CA PHE A 24 -11.34 -5.68 -16.12
C PHE A 24 -12.42 -6.66 -15.66
N MET A 25 -13.59 -6.61 -16.31
CA MET A 25 -14.80 -7.38 -15.91
C MET A 25 -15.27 -7.11 -14.48
N SER A 26 -14.86 -6.01 -13.84
CA SER A 26 -15.44 -5.56 -12.56
C SER A 26 -16.37 -4.36 -12.79
N ALA A 27 -16.90 -3.80 -11.71
CA ALA A 27 -17.81 -2.66 -11.72
C ALA A 27 -17.54 -1.78 -10.48
N GLY A 28 -18.11 -0.58 -10.45
CA GLY A 28 -18.02 0.34 -9.32
C GLY A 28 -18.62 -0.19 -8.01
N SER A 29 -19.48 -1.20 -8.10
CA SER A 29 -20.08 -1.96 -6.98
C SER A 29 -19.15 -2.99 -6.34
N THR A 30 -17.89 -3.08 -6.77
CA THR A 30 -16.90 -4.00 -6.21
C THR A 30 -16.75 -3.89 -4.69
N HIS A 31 -16.53 -5.04 -4.04
CA HIS A 31 -16.34 -5.11 -2.60
C HIS A 31 -15.12 -4.29 -2.13
N THR A 32 -14.09 -4.15 -2.96
CA THR A 32 -12.92 -3.30 -2.67
C THR A 32 -13.33 -1.85 -2.42
N ALA A 33 -14.19 -1.28 -3.26
CA ALA A 33 -14.68 0.09 -3.08
C ALA A 33 -15.51 0.23 -1.80
N GLN A 34 -16.27 -0.81 -1.43
CA GLN A 34 -16.99 -0.83 -0.16
C GLN A 34 -16.04 -0.87 1.05
N ILE A 35 -14.99 -1.70 1.02
CA ILE A 35 -14.00 -1.76 2.10
C ILE A 35 -13.32 -0.39 2.28
N LEU A 36 -12.96 0.30 1.18
CA LEU A 36 -12.38 1.64 1.26
C LEU A 36 -13.34 2.64 1.93
N ARG A 37 -14.65 2.58 1.64
CA ARG A 37 -15.67 3.41 2.32
C ARG A 37 -15.81 3.07 3.79
N ASP A 38 -15.78 1.79 4.13
CA ASP A 38 -15.87 1.33 5.52
C ASP A 38 -14.64 1.77 6.33
N TYR A 39 -13.44 1.68 5.74
CA TYR A 39 -12.18 2.05 6.38
C TYR A 39 -11.97 3.55 6.47
N MET A 40 -12.41 4.35 5.51
CA MET A 40 -12.28 5.82 5.51
C MET A 40 -13.66 6.47 5.44
N PRO A 41 -14.47 6.39 6.52
CA PRO A 41 -15.87 6.81 6.48
C PRO A 41 -16.08 8.32 6.30
N GLN A 42 -15.05 9.14 6.53
CA GLN A 42 -15.08 10.58 6.29
C GLN A 42 -14.49 10.99 4.93
N ALA A 43 -13.96 10.04 4.17
CA ALA A 43 -13.56 10.26 2.79
C ALA A 43 -14.73 9.98 1.83
N THR A 44 -14.76 10.68 0.70
CA THR A 44 -15.71 10.38 -0.38
C THR A 44 -15.05 9.44 -1.39
N VAL A 45 -15.44 8.16 -1.39
CA VAL A 45 -14.92 7.16 -2.35
C VAL A 45 -15.86 7.00 -3.55
N ILE A 46 -15.40 7.47 -4.70
CA ILE A 46 -16.10 7.45 -5.99
C ILE A 46 -15.57 6.27 -6.81
N ALA A 47 -16.44 5.35 -7.21
CA ALA A 47 -16.07 4.21 -8.02
C ALA A 47 -17.12 4.07 -9.15
N PRO A 48 -16.88 4.63 -10.34
CA PRO A 48 -17.81 4.52 -11.47
C PRO A 48 -17.72 3.12 -12.10
N ASP A 49 -18.76 2.74 -12.83
CA ASP A 49 -18.64 1.65 -13.81
C ASP A 49 -17.86 2.15 -15.02
N LEU A 50 -16.84 1.40 -15.43
CA LEU A 50 -16.06 1.75 -16.61
C LEU A 50 -16.70 1.18 -17.88
N PRO A 51 -16.72 1.96 -18.99
CA PRO A 51 -16.93 1.44 -20.33
C PRO A 51 -15.97 0.30 -20.65
N ILE A 52 -16.40 -0.62 -21.51
CA ILE A 52 -15.53 -1.71 -21.95
C ILE A 52 -14.46 -1.22 -22.94
N HIS A 53 -14.77 -0.18 -23.72
CA HIS A 53 -13.84 0.40 -24.68
C HIS A 53 -12.84 1.30 -23.95
N PRO A 54 -11.52 1.08 -24.12
CA PRO A 54 -10.51 1.74 -23.29
C PRO A 54 -10.43 3.26 -23.50
N GLU A 55 -10.67 3.75 -24.72
CA GLU A 55 -10.68 5.20 -24.99
C GLU A 55 -11.86 5.88 -24.27
N GLU A 56 -13.06 5.30 -24.35
CA GLU A 56 -14.25 5.79 -23.64
C GLU A 56 -14.05 5.76 -22.12
N ALA A 57 -13.41 4.71 -21.60
CA ALA A 57 -13.09 4.60 -20.19
C ALA A 57 -12.09 5.70 -19.74
N MET A 58 -11.05 5.96 -20.53
CA MET A 58 -10.10 7.02 -20.24
C MET A 58 -10.72 8.42 -20.36
N GLU A 59 -11.61 8.65 -21.33
CA GLU A 59 -12.37 9.90 -21.44
C GLU A 59 -13.24 10.11 -20.20
N LEU A 60 -13.99 9.09 -19.77
CA LEU A 60 -14.79 9.15 -18.54
C LEU A 60 -13.91 9.47 -17.32
N LEU A 61 -12.79 8.78 -17.17
CA LEU A 61 -11.89 8.98 -16.02
C LEU A 61 -11.27 10.38 -16.00
N ARG A 62 -10.81 10.90 -17.14
CA ARG A 62 -10.27 12.27 -17.26
C ARG A 62 -11.33 13.32 -16.92
N ASN A 63 -12.56 13.14 -17.41
CA ASN A 63 -13.69 14.01 -17.09
C ASN A 63 -14.06 13.96 -15.60
N LEU A 64 -14.07 12.77 -15.02
CA LEU A 64 -14.34 12.57 -13.59
C LEU A 64 -13.26 13.25 -12.74
N VAL A 65 -11.98 13.08 -13.08
CA VAL A 65 -10.86 13.77 -12.43
C VAL A 65 -11.02 15.29 -12.50
N GLY A 66 -11.31 15.84 -13.68
CA GLY A 66 -11.49 17.29 -13.86
C GLY A 66 -12.68 17.86 -13.08
N THR A 67 -13.76 17.07 -12.92
CA THR A 67 -14.99 17.48 -12.23
C THR A 67 -14.87 17.32 -10.72
N GLU A 68 -14.45 16.14 -10.26
CA GLU A 68 -14.43 15.78 -8.86
C GLU A 68 -13.21 16.33 -8.12
N LYS A 69 -12.09 16.50 -8.83
CA LYS A 69 -10.79 16.92 -8.30
C LYS A 69 -10.36 16.05 -7.11
N PRO A 70 -10.09 14.75 -7.33
CA PRO A 70 -9.72 13.85 -6.25
C PRO A 70 -8.35 14.19 -5.67
N ASP A 71 -8.19 13.89 -4.39
CA ASP A 71 -6.91 13.99 -3.68
C ASP A 71 -6.07 12.72 -3.85
N LEU A 72 -6.71 11.60 -4.21
CA LEU A 72 -6.05 10.32 -4.43
C LEU A 72 -6.82 9.47 -5.47
N ILE A 73 -6.09 8.76 -6.32
CA ILE A 73 -6.66 7.75 -7.22
C ILE A 73 -6.03 6.39 -6.92
N ILE A 74 -6.86 5.37 -6.71
CA ILE A 74 -6.42 4.00 -6.44
C ILE A 74 -6.94 3.09 -7.56
N GLY A 75 -6.02 2.42 -8.26
CA GLY A 75 -6.36 1.52 -9.36
C GLY A 75 -5.86 0.11 -9.14
N THR A 76 -6.68 -0.90 -9.47
CA THR A 76 -6.28 -2.31 -9.38
C THR A 76 -6.29 -2.99 -10.75
N SER A 77 -5.32 -3.84 -11.07
CA SER A 77 -5.29 -4.60 -12.33
C SER A 77 -5.34 -3.65 -13.55
N MET A 78 -6.27 -3.85 -14.48
CA MET A 78 -6.53 -2.89 -15.57
C MET A 78 -6.81 -1.47 -15.07
N GLY A 79 -7.49 -1.30 -13.93
CA GLY A 79 -7.71 0.01 -13.34
C GLY A 79 -6.41 0.69 -12.89
N GLY A 80 -5.39 -0.09 -12.51
CA GLY A 80 -4.04 0.40 -12.23
C GLY A 80 -3.33 0.93 -13.48
N MET A 81 -3.55 0.29 -14.64
CA MET A 81 -3.08 0.80 -15.94
C MET A 81 -3.68 2.17 -16.25
N TYR A 82 -5.00 2.33 -16.11
CA TYR A 82 -5.64 3.64 -16.31
C TYR A 82 -5.19 4.68 -15.30
N THR A 83 -5.05 4.28 -14.03
CA THR A 83 -4.62 5.17 -12.94
C THR A 83 -3.24 5.78 -13.23
N GLU A 84 -2.29 4.99 -13.73
CA GLU A 84 -0.98 5.48 -14.15
C GLU A 84 -1.04 6.59 -15.21
N MET A 85 -2.08 6.63 -16.03
CA MET A 85 -2.23 7.65 -17.08
C MET A 85 -3.01 8.91 -16.61
N LEU A 86 -3.41 8.99 -15.34
CA LEU A 86 -4.11 10.14 -14.74
C LEU A 86 -3.13 11.05 -13.99
N TYR A 87 -2.25 11.72 -14.74
CA TYR A 87 -1.14 12.55 -14.23
C TYR A 87 -1.55 13.76 -13.37
N GLY A 88 -0.62 14.27 -12.56
CA GLY A 88 -0.77 15.47 -11.73
C GLY A 88 -1.48 15.27 -10.40
N ILE A 89 -1.76 14.02 -10.02
CA ILE A 89 -2.50 13.63 -8.81
C ILE A 89 -1.81 12.43 -8.17
N ASP A 90 -1.94 12.32 -6.84
CA ASP A 90 -1.45 11.18 -6.09
C ASP A 90 -2.18 9.89 -6.46
N ARG A 91 -1.40 8.83 -6.62
CA ARG A 91 -1.86 7.59 -7.23
C ARG A 91 -1.25 6.36 -6.58
N ILE A 92 -2.08 5.34 -6.42
CA ILE A 92 -1.64 4.00 -6.03
C ILE A 92 -2.09 3.00 -7.10
N CYS A 93 -1.13 2.40 -7.78
CA CYS A 93 -1.32 1.36 -8.79
C CYS A 93 -1.07 -0.01 -8.15
N VAL A 94 -2.13 -0.79 -7.95
CA VAL A 94 -2.04 -2.12 -7.31
C VAL A 94 -2.14 -3.22 -8.38
N ASN A 95 -1.13 -4.06 -8.45
CA ASN A 95 -0.98 -5.11 -9.47
C ASN A 95 -1.37 -4.61 -10.88
N PRO A 96 -0.79 -3.50 -11.38
CA PRO A 96 -1.27 -2.85 -12.59
C PRO A 96 -1.04 -3.69 -13.86
N ALA A 97 -2.06 -3.79 -14.70
CA ALA A 97 -2.02 -4.57 -15.95
C ALA A 97 -1.54 -3.72 -17.15
N PHE A 98 -0.30 -3.20 -17.11
CA PHE A 98 0.27 -2.36 -18.18
C PHE A 98 0.42 -3.05 -19.55
N GLN A 99 0.16 -4.36 -19.62
CA GLN A 99 0.25 -5.15 -20.85
C GLN A 99 -1.09 -5.84 -21.17
N MET A 100 -2.21 -5.17 -20.85
CA MET A 100 -3.57 -5.71 -20.92
C MET A 100 -3.91 -6.43 -22.24
N GLY A 101 -3.46 -5.92 -23.39
CA GLY A 101 -3.67 -6.58 -24.68
C GLY A 101 -3.04 -7.97 -24.78
N ALA A 102 -1.86 -8.17 -24.20
CA ALA A 102 -1.21 -9.48 -24.09
C ALA A 102 -1.94 -10.36 -23.05
N THR A 103 -2.20 -9.80 -21.86
CA THR A 103 -2.89 -10.50 -20.76
C THR A 103 -4.24 -11.09 -21.18
N LEU A 104 -5.05 -10.33 -21.95
CA LEU A 104 -6.34 -10.81 -22.47
C LEU A 104 -6.21 -12.02 -23.41
N THR A 105 -5.14 -12.05 -24.20
CA THR A 105 -4.89 -13.13 -25.17
C THR A 105 -4.40 -14.38 -24.43
N GLU A 106 -3.43 -14.21 -23.54
CA GLU A 106 -2.79 -15.30 -22.79
C GLU A 106 -3.74 -15.94 -21.76
N SER A 107 -4.62 -15.13 -21.16
CA SER A 107 -5.61 -15.58 -20.18
C SER A 107 -6.91 -16.13 -20.82
N ASN A 108 -6.95 -16.29 -22.15
CA ASN A 108 -8.11 -16.79 -22.89
C ASN A 108 -9.42 -16.03 -22.60
N MET A 109 -9.35 -14.71 -22.46
CA MET A 109 -10.48 -13.83 -22.09
C MET A 109 -11.33 -13.38 -23.29
N MET A 110 -11.14 -13.98 -24.45
CA MET A 110 -11.91 -13.69 -25.66
C MET A 110 -13.32 -14.32 -25.62
N GLY A 111 -14.25 -13.77 -26.40
CA GLY A 111 -15.63 -14.28 -26.49
C GLY A 111 -16.54 -13.72 -25.40
N LYS A 112 -17.59 -14.46 -25.07
CA LYS A 112 -18.59 -14.02 -24.07
C LYS A 112 -17.95 -13.99 -22.68
N GLN A 113 -17.98 -12.83 -22.04
CA GLN A 113 -17.54 -12.60 -20.67
C GLN A 113 -18.68 -12.04 -19.83
N VAL A 114 -18.62 -12.28 -18.53
CA VAL A 114 -19.61 -11.83 -17.54
C VAL A 114 -18.90 -10.95 -16.53
N TYR A 115 -19.47 -9.78 -16.24
CA TYR A 115 -18.93 -8.94 -15.18
C TYR A 115 -19.07 -9.65 -13.83
N GLN A 116 -18.05 -9.54 -12.97
CA GLN A 116 -17.98 -10.18 -11.66
C GLN A 116 -18.85 -9.45 -10.60
N ASN A 117 -19.21 -8.21 -10.89
CA ASN A 117 -19.96 -7.32 -10.01
C ASN A 117 -21.15 -6.76 -10.76
N GLU A 118 -22.23 -6.44 -10.05
CA GLU A 118 -23.43 -5.87 -10.66
C GLU A 118 -23.15 -4.47 -11.19
N ARG A 119 -23.52 -4.21 -12.45
CA ARG A 119 -23.38 -2.90 -13.07
C ARG A 119 -24.62 -2.04 -12.87
N GLN A 120 -24.42 -0.74 -12.72
CA GLN A 120 -25.46 0.27 -12.52
C GLN A 120 -26.38 0.38 -13.75
N ASP A 121 -25.84 0.14 -14.95
CA ASP A 121 -26.57 0.14 -16.22
C ASP A 121 -27.36 -1.16 -16.47
N GLY A 122 -27.20 -2.17 -15.61
CA GLY A 122 -27.82 -3.49 -15.73
C GLY A 122 -27.21 -4.39 -16.82
N VAL A 123 -26.18 -3.96 -17.53
CA VAL A 123 -25.50 -4.76 -18.56
C VAL A 123 -24.51 -5.71 -17.88
N GLN A 124 -24.80 -7.01 -17.84
CA GLN A 124 -23.94 -7.97 -17.13
C GLN A 124 -23.00 -8.79 -18.03
N GLU A 125 -23.19 -8.73 -19.35
CA GLU A 125 -22.46 -9.56 -20.31
C GLU A 125 -21.86 -8.71 -21.42
N VAL A 126 -20.68 -9.10 -21.91
CA VAL A 126 -20.02 -8.47 -23.04
C VAL A 126 -19.30 -9.50 -23.91
N ILE A 127 -19.08 -9.19 -25.18
CA ILE A 127 -18.29 -10.03 -26.07
C ILE A 127 -16.94 -9.37 -26.31
N VAL A 128 -15.88 -10.01 -25.85
CA VAL A 128 -14.49 -9.57 -26.06
C VAL A 128 -14.05 -10.03 -27.45
N THR A 129 -13.96 -9.08 -28.37
CA THR A 129 -13.57 -9.31 -29.77
C THR A 129 -12.06 -9.08 -29.98
N LYS A 130 -11.54 -9.53 -31.14
CA LYS A 130 -10.16 -9.19 -31.55
C LYS A 130 -9.94 -7.68 -31.71
N ALA A 131 -10.98 -6.95 -32.11
CA ALA A 131 -10.92 -5.50 -32.24
C ALA A 131 -10.74 -4.85 -30.86
N LEU A 132 -11.53 -5.27 -29.88
CA LEU A 132 -11.40 -4.79 -28.50
C LEU A 132 -10.01 -5.10 -27.89
N VAL A 133 -9.48 -6.31 -28.12
CA VAL A 133 -8.12 -6.65 -27.67
C VAL A 133 -7.07 -5.73 -28.32
N LYS A 134 -7.25 -5.37 -29.60
CA LYS A 134 -6.38 -4.40 -30.28
C LYS A 134 -6.51 -3.01 -29.65
N GLU A 135 -7.71 -2.55 -29.32
CA GLU A 135 -7.90 -1.26 -28.63
C GLU A 135 -7.16 -1.21 -27.29
N TYR A 136 -7.21 -2.29 -26.51
CA TYR A 136 -6.43 -2.38 -25.27
C TYR A 136 -4.92 -2.35 -25.51
N ARG A 137 -4.44 -3.00 -26.57
CA ARG A 137 -3.01 -2.93 -26.95
C ARG A 137 -2.61 -1.50 -27.31
N ASP A 138 -3.39 -0.85 -28.17
CA ASP A 138 -3.12 0.53 -28.60
C ASP A 138 -3.16 1.49 -27.40
N MET A 139 -4.05 1.27 -26.43
CA MET A 139 -4.10 2.05 -25.18
C MET A 139 -2.88 1.82 -24.28
N THR A 140 -2.40 0.58 -24.15
CA THR A 140 -1.20 0.29 -23.32
C THR A 140 0.06 1.00 -23.82
N GLU A 141 0.13 1.34 -25.11
CA GLU A 141 1.24 2.12 -25.68
C GLU A 141 1.32 3.56 -25.14
N GLN A 142 0.26 4.06 -24.50
CA GLN A 142 0.22 5.38 -23.86
C GLN A 142 0.69 5.38 -22.40
N CYS A 143 0.83 4.20 -21.77
CA CYS A 143 1.33 4.09 -20.40
C CYS A 143 2.73 4.72 -20.32
N PHE A 144 3.00 5.41 -19.21
CA PHE A 144 4.26 6.09 -18.93
C PHE A 144 4.65 7.23 -19.89
N SER A 145 3.76 7.65 -20.79
CA SER A 145 4.09 8.63 -21.85
C SER A 145 4.37 10.05 -21.34
N GLN A 146 3.92 10.41 -20.14
CA GLN A 146 4.10 11.73 -19.55
C GLN A 146 4.87 11.72 -18.22
N VAL A 147 5.62 10.65 -17.93
CA VAL A 147 6.42 10.57 -16.70
C VAL A 147 7.53 11.61 -16.73
N ASN A 148 7.54 12.47 -15.71
CA ASN A 148 8.58 13.46 -15.46
C ASN A 148 8.97 13.41 -13.97
N GLU A 149 9.95 14.21 -13.54
CA GLU A 149 10.44 14.19 -12.15
C GLU A 149 9.38 14.52 -11.10
N GLU A 150 8.38 15.35 -11.43
CA GLU A 150 7.26 15.67 -10.56
C GLU A 150 6.32 14.46 -10.42
N GLU A 151 5.89 13.87 -11.53
CA GLU A 151 5.04 12.68 -11.54
C GLU A 151 5.67 11.50 -10.79
N ARG A 152 7.00 11.38 -10.82
CA ARG A 152 7.73 10.32 -10.10
C ARG A 152 7.52 10.35 -8.59
N GLN A 153 7.15 11.51 -8.02
CA GLN A 153 6.87 11.67 -6.59
C GLN A 153 5.42 11.33 -6.21
N HIS A 154 4.52 11.22 -7.19
CA HIS A 154 3.07 11.08 -6.95
C HIS A 154 2.54 9.65 -7.07
N VAL A 155 3.34 8.70 -7.55
CA VAL A 155 2.85 7.35 -7.90
C VAL A 155 3.54 6.28 -7.07
N PHE A 156 2.73 5.53 -6.31
CA PHE A 156 3.13 4.28 -5.67
C PHE A 156 2.63 3.09 -6.49
N GLY A 157 3.47 2.06 -6.64
CA GLY A 157 3.09 0.78 -7.20
C GLY A 157 3.14 -0.31 -6.13
N LEU A 158 2.06 -1.06 -5.95
CA LEU A 158 1.98 -2.21 -5.03
C LEU A 158 1.87 -3.52 -5.81
N PHE A 159 2.77 -4.47 -5.54
CA PHE A 159 2.91 -5.70 -6.32
C PHE A 159 2.87 -6.94 -5.43
N GLY A 160 1.88 -7.80 -5.63
CA GLY A 160 1.73 -9.06 -4.91
C GLY A 160 2.84 -10.03 -5.26
N ASP A 161 3.52 -10.57 -4.26
CA ASP A 161 4.58 -11.57 -4.45
C ASP A 161 4.08 -12.94 -4.93
N ALA A 162 2.78 -13.21 -4.78
CA ALA A 162 2.07 -14.40 -5.25
C ALA A 162 1.07 -14.07 -6.39
N ASP A 163 1.17 -12.89 -7.02
CA ASP A 163 0.39 -12.58 -8.22
C ASP A 163 0.82 -13.50 -9.36
N SER A 164 -0.13 -14.25 -9.93
CA SER A 164 0.07 -15.17 -11.06
C SER A 164 -0.57 -14.69 -12.37
N VAL A 165 -1.12 -13.48 -12.38
CA VAL A 165 -1.88 -12.91 -13.51
C VAL A 165 -1.09 -11.83 -14.22
N VAL A 166 -0.46 -10.92 -13.47
CA VAL A 166 0.36 -9.83 -14.04
C VAL A 166 1.70 -9.71 -13.32
N HIS A 167 2.75 -9.45 -14.10
CA HIS A 167 4.13 -9.38 -13.59
C HIS A 167 4.81 -8.11 -14.08
N THR A 168 4.35 -6.96 -13.59
CA THR A 168 4.73 -5.63 -14.10
C THR A 168 5.63 -4.83 -13.16
N PHE A 169 6.14 -5.45 -12.08
CA PHE A 169 7.06 -4.79 -11.12
C PHE A 169 8.28 -4.20 -11.82
N ASP A 170 8.92 -4.98 -12.69
CA ASP A 170 10.14 -4.58 -13.41
C ASP A 170 9.87 -3.40 -14.34
N LEU A 171 8.77 -3.47 -15.09
CA LEU A 171 8.33 -2.39 -15.97
C LEU A 171 8.03 -1.11 -15.19
N PHE A 172 7.31 -1.20 -14.06
CA PHE A 172 6.97 -0.01 -13.27
C PHE A 172 8.20 0.69 -12.69
N ARG A 173 9.19 -0.07 -12.18
CA ARG A 173 10.38 0.51 -11.56
C ARG A 173 11.35 1.17 -12.54
N GLU A 174 11.22 0.90 -13.84
CA GLU A 174 11.94 1.64 -14.88
C GLU A 174 11.51 3.12 -14.94
N HIS A 175 10.28 3.43 -14.51
CA HIS A 175 9.69 4.76 -14.58
C HIS A 175 9.54 5.42 -13.20
N TYR A 176 9.08 4.67 -12.19
CA TYR A 176 8.72 5.20 -10.88
C TYR A 176 9.58 4.59 -9.76
N PRO A 177 10.11 5.41 -8.81
CA PRO A 177 10.96 4.90 -7.74
C PRO A 177 10.18 4.14 -6.65
N GLN A 178 8.87 4.39 -6.50
CA GLN A 178 8.05 3.91 -5.38
C GLN A 178 7.38 2.57 -5.73
N ALA A 179 8.19 1.54 -6.00
CA ALA A 179 7.73 0.19 -6.31
C ALA A 179 7.85 -0.72 -5.08
N ILE A 180 6.71 -1.18 -4.55
CA ILE A 180 6.63 -1.90 -3.27
C ILE A 180 6.00 -3.27 -3.47
N ARG A 181 6.62 -4.30 -2.89
CA ARG A 181 6.04 -5.65 -2.85
C ARG A 181 5.15 -5.83 -1.62
N PHE A 182 4.15 -6.67 -1.74
CA PHE A 182 3.31 -7.10 -0.62
C PHE A 182 3.05 -8.61 -0.65
N HIS A 183 2.80 -9.20 0.52
CA HIS A 183 2.41 -10.62 0.59
C HIS A 183 0.97 -10.80 0.14
N GLY A 184 0.78 -11.33 -1.06
CA GLY A 184 -0.56 -11.55 -1.58
C GLY A 184 -0.62 -11.83 -3.07
N GLU A 185 -1.82 -12.19 -3.51
CA GLU A 185 -2.12 -12.57 -4.89
C GLU A 185 -2.53 -11.36 -5.74
N HIS A 186 -3.05 -11.63 -6.95
CA HIS A 186 -3.53 -10.62 -7.88
C HIS A 186 -4.68 -9.77 -7.31
N ARG A 187 -5.62 -10.41 -6.61
CA ARG A 187 -6.84 -9.75 -6.14
C ARG A 187 -6.58 -9.00 -4.83
N LEU A 188 -7.03 -7.76 -4.79
CA LEU A 188 -6.93 -6.91 -3.61
C LEU A 188 -8.04 -7.26 -2.59
N ILE A 189 -7.78 -8.25 -1.73
CA ILE A 189 -8.69 -8.67 -0.65
C ILE A 189 -8.58 -7.75 0.58
N GLU A 190 -9.57 -7.78 1.48
CA GLU A 190 -9.62 -6.93 2.68
C GLU A 190 -8.34 -6.97 3.53
N LYS A 191 -7.74 -8.15 3.68
CA LYS A 191 -6.46 -8.32 4.37
C LYS A 191 -5.34 -7.51 3.72
N ALA A 192 -5.20 -7.59 2.39
CA ALA A 192 -4.17 -6.86 1.66
C ALA A 192 -4.45 -5.35 1.65
N ILE A 193 -5.72 -4.94 1.60
CA ILE A 193 -6.10 -3.53 1.75
C ILE A 193 -5.62 -3.03 3.11
N PHE A 194 -6.00 -3.72 4.18
CA PHE A 194 -5.70 -3.32 5.55
C PHE A 194 -4.20 -3.24 5.83
N HIS A 195 -3.44 -4.30 5.54
CA HIS A 195 -2.02 -4.36 5.93
C HIS A 195 -1.07 -3.64 4.97
N TYR A 196 -1.45 -3.42 3.71
CA TYR A 196 -0.50 -2.94 2.68
C TYR A 196 -0.96 -1.69 1.95
N LEU A 197 -2.24 -1.59 1.59
CA LEU A 197 -2.74 -0.37 0.93
C LEU A 197 -2.92 0.77 1.94
N MET A 198 -3.55 0.52 3.10
CA MET A 198 -3.86 1.57 4.07
C MET A 198 -2.62 2.33 4.60
N PRO A 199 -1.47 1.68 4.89
CA PRO A 199 -0.25 2.39 5.24
C PRO A 199 0.21 3.39 4.17
N VAL A 200 0.12 3.03 2.89
CA VAL A 200 0.53 3.90 1.77
C VAL A 200 -0.45 5.07 1.61
N VAL A 201 -1.76 4.82 1.77
CA VAL A 201 -2.76 5.89 1.81
C VAL A 201 -2.46 6.87 2.93
N ARG A 202 -2.05 6.37 4.11
CA ARG A 202 -1.65 7.20 5.25
C ARG A 202 -0.41 8.04 4.98
N TRP A 203 0.62 7.50 4.34
CA TRP A 203 1.80 8.27 3.95
C TRP A 203 1.45 9.42 2.99
N ILE A 204 0.55 9.17 2.04
CA ILE A 204 0.07 10.20 1.11
C ILE A 204 -0.73 11.27 1.87
N ASP A 205 -1.67 10.86 2.72
CA ASP A 205 -2.51 11.76 3.50
C ASP A 205 -1.68 12.64 4.44
N ASP A 206 -0.76 12.04 5.21
CA ASP A 206 0.14 12.75 6.13
C ASP A 206 0.98 13.78 5.36
N ARG A 207 1.53 13.42 4.19
CA ARG A 207 2.31 14.35 3.36
C ARG A 207 1.45 15.50 2.83
N GLN A 208 0.23 15.22 2.38
CA GLN A 208 -0.70 16.25 1.88
C GLN A 208 -1.10 17.24 2.98
N GLU A 209 -1.30 16.77 4.21
CA GLU A 209 -1.66 17.60 5.36
C GLU A 209 -0.45 18.25 6.06
N GLY A 210 0.79 17.84 5.72
CA GLY A 210 1.98 18.22 6.46
C GLY A 210 1.99 17.67 7.90
N CYS A 211 1.37 16.52 8.12
CA CYS A 211 1.32 15.85 9.41
C CYS A 211 2.66 15.16 9.72
N GLU A 212 3.34 15.60 10.78
CA GLU A 212 4.53 14.93 11.30
C GLU A 212 4.14 14.04 12.49
N ARG A 213 4.13 12.72 12.26
CA ARG A 213 3.93 11.72 13.32
C ARG A 213 5.20 11.57 14.14
N ARG A 214 5.02 11.33 15.45
CA ARG A 214 6.13 10.95 16.33
C ARG A 214 6.81 9.67 15.84
N THR A 215 8.12 9.63 15.99
CA THR A 215 8.97 8.55 15.50
C THR A 215 9.25 7.51 16.57
N VAL A 216 9.00 6.25 16.24
CA VAL A 216 9.33 5.09 17.07
C VAL A 216 10.36 4.24 16.35
N PHE A 217 11.55 4.13 16.94
CA PHE A 217 12.58 3.20 16.51
C PHE A 217 12.41 1.85 17.21
N ILE A 218 12.39 0.77 16.44
CA ILE A 218 12.42 -0.61 16.93
C ILE A 218 13.79 -1.20 16.61
N ASP A 219 14.58 -1.45 17.65
CA ASP A 219 15.89 -2.09 17.53
C ASP A 219 15.72 -3.56 17.10
N GLN A 220 16.54 -4.00 16.13
CA GLN A 220 16.58 -5.38 15.65
C GLN A 220 16.64 -6.42 16.77
N ASN A 221 17.32 -6.12 17.88
CA ASN A 221 17.47 -7.04 19.00
C ASN A 221 16.12 -7.42 19.69
N THR A 222 15.04 -6.69 19.39
CA THR A 222 13.69 -6.93 19.91
C THR A 222 12.81 -7.75 18.97
N LEU A 223 13.24 -7.98 17.72
CA LEU A 223 12.39 -8.50 16.64
C LEU A 223 12.27 -10.03 16.64
N ALA A 224 13.40 -10.74 16.63
CA ALA A 224 13.43 -12.19 16.44
C ALA A 224 13.68 -12.96 17.76
N ASP A 225 13.14 -14.18 17.86
CA ASP A 225 13.47 -15.15 18.90
C ASP A 225 14.78 -15.91 18.60
N GLY A 226 15.17 -16.84 19.47
CA GLY A 226 16.39 -17.64 19.29
C GLY A 226 16.36 -18.58 18.07
N TYR A 227 15.21 -18.74 17.41
CA TYR A 227 15.03 -19.54 16.20
C TYR A 227 14.91 -18.67 14.93
N GLY A 228 15.08 -17.34 15.05
CA GLY A 228 14.95 -16.41 13.94
C GLY A 228 13.50 -16.10 13.54
N LYS A 229 12.52 -16.45 14.37
CA LYS A 229 11.10 -16.14 14.13
C LYS A 229 10.69 -14.85 14.84
N PRO A 230 9.69 -14.10 14.31
CA PRO A 230 9.15 -12.94 15.00
C PRO A 230 8.73 -13.27 16.44
N LYS A 231 9.11 -12.43 17.42
CA LYS A 231 8.69 -12.59 18.81
C LYS A 231 7.16 -12.50 18.94
N SER A 232 6.62 -13.14 19.97
CA SER A 232 5.17 -13.10 20.26
C SER A 232 4.66 -11.66 20.38
N SER A 233 3.47 -11.41 19.82
CA SER A 233 2.80 -10.10 19.76
C SER A 233 3.52 -8.98 19.03
N LEU A 234 4.66 -9.23 18.36
CA LEU A 234 5.39 -8.22 17.59
C LEU A 234 4.54 -7.63 16.45
N HIS A 235 3.89 -8.46 15.63
CA HIS A 235 3.04 -7.97 14.54
C HIS A 235 1.87 -7.13 15.06
N LYS A 236 1.25 -7.57 16.17
CA LYS A 236 0.16 -6.84 16.82
C LYS A 236 0.65 -5.46 17.29
N ALA A 237 1.83 -5.40 17.91
CA ALA A 237 2.42 -4.14 18.37
C ALA A 237 2.79 -3.23 17.19
N TYR A 238 3.38 -3.79 16.15
CA TYR A 238 3.76 -3.05 14.95
C TYR A 238 2.52 -2.45 14.26
N GLU A 239 1.46 -3.23 14.04
CA GLU A 239 0.20 -2.74 13.48
C GLU A 239 -0.46 -1.66 14.35
N PHE A 240 -0.40 -1.82 15.68
CA PHE A 240 -0.90 -0.82 16.62
C PHE A 240 -0.12 0.50 16.50
N LEU A 241 1.21 0.43 16.40
CA LEU A 241 2.05 1.62 16.29
C LEU A 241 1.85 2.36 14.96
N LEU A 242 1.72 1.64 13.84
CA LEU A 242 1.53 2.22 12.51
C LEU A 242 0.28 3.12 12.38
N ASP A 243 -0.72 2.94 13.25
CA ASP A 243 -1.93 3.77 13.23
C ASP A 243 -1.64 5.22 13.63
N ASN A 244 -0.62 5.46 14.46
CA ASN A 244 -0.38 6.75 15.13
C ASN A 244 1.07 7.26 14.99
N TYR A 245 2.03 6.36 14.76
CA TYR A 245 3.47 6.67 14.78
C TYR A 245 4.13 6.42 13.43
N ASN A 246 5.23 7.13 13.20
CA ASN A 246 6.17 6.79 12.14
C ASN A 246 7.17 5.75 12.69
N VAL A 247 7.11 4.52 12.20
CA VAL A 247 7.86 3.39 12.77
C VAL A 247 9.02 3.01 11.87
N PHE A 248 10.24 2.99 12.43
CA PHE A 248 11.46 2.56 11.74
C PHE A 248 12.14 1.41 12.48
N PHE A 249 12.75 0.51 11.73
CA PHE A 249 13.65 -0.50 12.27
C PHE A 249 15.08 0.03 12.31
N VAL A 250 15.77 -0.17 13.44
CA VAL A 250 17.18 0.18 13.60
C VAL A 250 18.00 -1.09 13.63
N CYS A 251 18.92 -1.22 12.68
CA CYS A 251 19.73 -2.42 12.47
C CYS A 251 21.22 -2.07 12.52
N PRO A 252 22.09 -2.94 13.05
CA PRO A 252 23.53 -2.74 12.99
C PRO A 252 24.06 -2.65 11.56
N ALA A 253 25.10 -1.84 11.35
CA ALA A 253 25.81 -1.72 10.07
C ALA A 253 27.24 -2.29 10.20
N PRO A 254 27.42 -3.62 10.33
CA PRO A 254 28.72 -4.21 10.65
C PRO A 254 29.73 -4.06 9.51
N THR A 255 30.80 -3.29 9.73
CA THR A 255 31.84 -3.00 8.71
C THR A 255 32.51 -4.26 8.14
N ASN A 256 32.65 -5.30 8.95
CA ASN A 256 33.34 -6.54 8.58
C ASN A 256 32.38 -7.64 8.08
N SER A 257 31.07 -7.36 7.99
CA SER A 257 30.07 -8.34 7.53
C SER A 257 28.94 -7.64 6.76
N PRO A 258 29.24 -6.93 5.66
CA PRO A 258 28.25 -6.17 4.89
C PRO A 258 27.07 -7.02 4.39
N GLU A 259 27.26 -8.32 4.16
CA GLU A 259 26.20 -9.27 3.82
C GLU A 259 25.12 -9.43 4.89
N ALA A 260 25.41 -9.06 6.15
CA ALA A 260 24.41 -9.03 7.21
C ALA A 260 23.32 -7.97 6.97
N ILE A 261 23.66 -6.86 6.29
CA ILE A 261 22.70 -5.80 5.94
C ILE A 261 21.63 -6.35 5.01
N ALA A 262 22.05 -7.02 3.92
CA ALA A 262 21.12 -7.61 2.96
C ALA A 262 20.20 -8.67 3.60
N ARG A 263 20.76 -9.59 4.40
CA ARG A 263 19.96 -10.61 5.10
C ARG A 263 18.95 -10.01 6.06
N GLN A 264 19.33 -8.93 6.77
CA GLN A 264 18.42 -8.27 7.70
C GLN A 264 17.31 -7.52 6.97
N GLN A 265 17.64 -6.87 5.85
CA GLN A 265 16.67 -6.22 4.98
C GLN A 265 15.65 -7.25 4.45
N GLU A 266 16.12 -8.39 3.92
CA GLU A 266 15.26 -9.49 3.45
C GLU A 266 14.34 -10.01 4.55
N TRP A 267 14.87 -10.23 5.77
CA TRP A 267 14.06 -10.70 6.90
C TRP A 267 12.97 -9.69 7.30
N ILE A 268 13.29 -8.39 7.31
CA ILE A 268 12.32 -7.33 7.60
C ILE A 268 11.25 -7.27 6.50
N GLU A 269 11.64 -7.34 5.22
CA GLU A 269 10.72 -7.33 4.09
C GLU A 269 9.79 -8.55 4.11
N GLU A 270 10.31 -9.75 4.41
CA GLU A 270 9.51 -10.98 4.55
C GLU A 270 8.57 -10.94 5.76
N THR A 271 8.96 -10.25 6.82
CA THR A 271 8.16 -10.19 8.06
C THR A 271 7.08 -9.11 7.98
N PHE A 272 7.44 -7.91 7.54
CA PHE A 272 6.61 -6.71 7.68
C PHE A 272 6.11 -6.16 6.34
N SER A 273 6.73 -6.54 5.23
CA SER A 273 6.25 -6.23 3.88
C SER A 273 6.11 -4.71 3.63
N THR A 274 5.03 -4.28 2.95
CA THR A 274 4.81 -2.88 2.54
C THR A 274 5.07 -1.82 3.63
N PRO A 275 4.53 -1.93 4.86
CA PRO A 275 4.85 -0.96 5.93
C PRO A 275 6.33 -0.72 6.24
N ALA A 276 7.21 -1.68 5.92
CA ALA A 276 8.65 -1.57 6.19
C ALA A 276 9.44 -0.96 5.03
N TRP A 277 8.79 -0.70 3.88
CA TRP A 277 9.44 -0.14 2.71
C TRP A 277 10.06 1.23 3.04
N ASN A 278 11.38 1.36 2.80
CA ASN A 278 12.19 2.53 3.18
C ASN A 278 12.20 2.89 4.67
N HIS A 279 11.80 1.97 5.55
CA HIS A 279 11.70 2.20 7.00
C HIS A 279 12.76 1.42 7.80
N VAL A 280 13.94 1.20 7.22
CA VAL A 280 15.09 0.53 7.87
C VAL A 280 16.29 1.47 7.91
N VAL A 281 16.84 1.69 9.09
CA VAL A 281 18.03 2.52 9.31
C VAL A 281 19.17 1.63 9.78
N PHE A 282 20.22 1.52 8.96
CA PHE A 282 21.44 0.80 9.31
C PHE A 282 22.45 1.75 9.98
N THR A 283 22.75 1.53 11.26
CA THR A 283 23.70 2.34 12.02
C THR A 283 24.33 1.55 13.17
N ASN A 284 25.57 1.90 13.53
CA ASN A 284 26.22 1.42 14.76
C ASN A 284 26.15 2.45 15.89
N GLN A 285 25.44 3.56 15.68
CA GLN A 285 25.34 4.69 16.59
C GLN A 285 23.87 5.13 16.69
N PRO A 286 22.98 4.29 17.27
CA PRO A 286 21.55 4.60 17.38
C PRO A 286 21.26 5.89 18.18
N GLN A 287 22.17 6.29 19.08
CA GLN A 287 22.05 7.52 19.86
C GLN A 287 22.15 8.80 19.02
N LEU A 288 22.61 8.71 17.76
CA LEU A 288 22.64 9.84 16.83
C LEU A 288 21.32 10.03 16.06
N LEU A 289 20.37 9.10 16.20
CA LEU A 289 19.09 9.19 15.53
C LEU A 289 18.18 10.21 16.22
N TYR A 290 17.42 10.96 15.41
CA TYR A 290 16.42 11.89 15.90
C TYR A 290 15.04 11.22 15.87
N GLY A 291 14.43 11.03 17.03
CA GLY A 291 13.09 10.45 17.18
C GLY A 291 12.63 10.45 18.63
N ASP A 292 11.37 10.10 18.84
CA ASP A 292 10.70 10.25 20.13
C ASP A 292 10.90 9.04 21.04
N TYR A 293 10.91 7.83 20.47
CA TYR A 293 11.01 6.58 21.23
C TYR A 293 12.00 5.60 20.60
N LEU A 294 12.71 4.85 21.44
CA LEU A 294 13.57 3.73 21.04
C LEU A 294 13.21 2.49 21.85
N ILE A 295 12.71 1.45 21.20
CA ILE A 295 12.42 0.15 21.82
C ILE A 295 13.64 -0.76 21.60
N SER A 296 14.40 -1.04 22.66
CA SER A 296 15.63 -1.84 22.58
C SER A 296 15.81 -2.74 23.80
N SER A 297 16.38 -3.93 23.60
CA SER A 297 16.77 -4.84 24.68
C SER A 297 18.12 -4.47 25.30
N THR A 298 18.85 -3.55 24.69
CA THR A 298 20.12 -3.02 25.21
C THR A 298 19.91 -1.61 25.74
N GLY A 299 20.58 -1.27 26.84
CA GLY A 299 20.58 0.10 27.36
C GLY A 299 21.18 1.05 26.31
N ASN A 300 20.41 2.08 25.95
CA ASN A 300 20.82 3.17 25.07
C ASN A 300 20.54 4.48 25.80
N ASP A 301 21.30 4.73 26.87
CA ASP A 301 21.06 5.84 27.80
C ASP A 301 21.40 7.21 27.19
N ASP A 302 22.19 7.22 26.11
CA ASP A 302 22.57 8.43 25.37
C ASP A 302 21.57 8.83 24.26
N PHE A 303 20.56 8.01 23.98
CA PHE A 303 19.51 8.37 23.03
C PHE A 303 18.67 9.53 23.61
N LEU A 304 18.48 10.60 22.85
CA LEU A 304 17.82 11.82 23.33
C LEU A 304 16.32 11.63 23.63
N GLY A 305 15.67 10.71 22.92
CA GLY A 305 14.27 10.37 23.13
C GLY A 305 14.05 9.43 24.31
N THR A 306 12.86 8.84 24.39
CA THR A 306 12.50 7.89 25.44
C THR A 306 12.90 6.47 25.06
N THR A 307 13.85 5.87 25.78
CA THR A 307 14.22 4.46 25.60
C THR A 307 13.29 3.55 26.40
N LEU A 308 12.61 2.62 25.72
CA LEU A 308 11.82 1.55 26.33
C LEU A 308 12.66 0.26 26.35
N HIS A 309 13.11 -0.13 27.55
CA HIS A 309 13.99 -1.28 27.75
C HIS A 309 13.22 -2.61 27.63
N PHE A 310 13.17 -3.16 26.42
CA PHE A 310 12.47 -4.40 26.12
C PHE A 310 13.10 -5.60 26.86
N GLY A 311 12.27 -6.42 27.49
CA GLY A 311 12.69 -7.54 28.34
C GLY A 311 12.99 -7.17 29.80
N SER A 312 12.82 -5.89 30.19
CA SER A 312 12.86 -5.47 31.60
C SER A 312 11.62 -5.92 32.38
N ASP A 313 11.61 -5.69 33.70
CA ASP A 313 10.45 -5.98 34.55
C ASP A 313 9.21 -5.15 34.16
N GLU A 314 9.42 -3.94 33.62
CA GLU A 314 8.35 -3.03 33.19
C GLU A 314 7.89 -3.33 31.75
N PHE A 315 8.82 -3.58 30.82
CA PHE A 315 8.53 -3.82 29.41
C PHE A 315 8.93 -5.23 28.98
N LYS A 316 8.36 -6.23 29.65
CA LYS A 316 8.77 -7.63 29.50
C LYS A 316 8.50 -8.19 28.10
N THR A 317 7.38 -7.82 27.49
CA THR A 317 6.94 -8.29 26.18
C THR A 317 6.34 -7.17 25.35
N TRP A 318 5.97 -7.48 24.11
CA TRP A 318 5.29 -6.56 23.22
C TRP A 318 3.89 -6.14 23.72
N GLU A 319 3.25 -6.92 24.59
CA GLU A 319 1.95 -6.53 25.19
C GLU A 319 2.09 -5.37 26.17
N GLU A 320 3.16 -5.31 26.96
CA GLU A 320 3.45 -4.17 27.83
C GLU A 320 3.80 -2.91 27.01
N ILE A 321 4.50 -3.07 25.88
CA ILE A 321 4.77 -1.97 24.95
C ILE A 321 3.47 -1.43 24.36
N ILE A 322 2.56 -2.29 23.89
CA ILE A 322 1.23 -1.88 23.41
C ILE A 322 0.50 -1.10 24.50
N THR A 323 0.44 -1.64 25.72
CA THR A 323 -0.22 -1.02 26.87
C THR A 323 0.36 0.38 27.17
N PHE A 324 1.68 0.55 27.03
CA PHE A 324 2.33 1.84 27.22
C PHE A 324 1.84 2.88 26.19
N PHE A 325 1.86 2.55 24.90
CA PHE A 325 1.43 3.47 23.86
C PHE A 325 -0.10 3.69 23.84
N GLU A 326 -0.89 2.69 24.23
CA GLU A 326 -2.34 2.86 24.48
C GLU A 326 -2.62 3.93 25.53
N ARG A 327 -1.84 3.95 26.63
CA ARG A 327 -1.99 4.96 27.69
C ARG A 327 -1.58 6.36 27.27
N LEU A 328 -0.69 6.47 26.27
CA LEU A 328 -0.34 7.76 25.69
C LEU A 328 -1.50 8.33 24.85
N GLY A 329 -2.35 7.47 24.29
CA GLY A 329 -3.54 7.88 23.54
C GLY A 329 -3.25 8.32 22.11
N GLY A 330 -2.19 7.79 21.49
CA GLY A 330 -1.83 8.12 20.10
C GLY A 330 -1.41 9.58 19.89
N GLN A 331 -0.62 10.13 20.83
CA GLN A 331 -0.19 11.55 20.84
C GLN A 331 0.64 11.99 19.65
#